data_AF-A0A944XE91-F1
#
_entry.id   AF-A0A944XE91-F1
#
_cell.length_a   1.000
_cell.length_b   1.000
_cell.length_c   1.000
_cell.angle_alpha   90.00
_cell.angle_beta   90.00
_cell.angle_gamma   90.00
#
_symmetry.space_group_name_H-M   'P 1'
#
loop_
_entity.id
_entity.type
_entity.pdbx_description
1 polymer ?
#
loop_
_entity_poly.entity_id
_entity_poly.type
_entity_poly.pdbx_seq_one_letter_code
_entity_poly.pdbx_strand_id
1 'polypeptide(L)'
;MKIIIRKFKEYFWKEQWNIAIFRGKISDFVEGKIKEKDLNWLFSDYKNSFCADPFLIEKNGSTFLFFEEFEYKKQKGRIMVSEILEDESGAIFASEAKVALDHDNHISYPFVFSYDGKIFMLPETSSKKEVALYRATNFPLEWKKEKVLINNFAGIDATLHFSKDRWWIFCSDDKLGCNENLCIFHAKDLFGKWKAFTQNPVKSDIRNSRMAGPLFFWKKQLIRPAQNCEGTYGKEIILNKVESLSIKDFKEESIATFATNKKSEYGEGMHTISASEKFVAIDAKKFLGIRKFLDPWNSKRKALKSKMRQVFQKNV
;
A
#
# COMPACT_ATOMS: atom_id res chain seq x y z
N MET A 1 1.02 -22.15 -19.42
CA MET A 1 0.05 -21.19 -19.99
C MET A 1 -0.20 -19.95 -19.11
N LYS A 2 -0.42 -20.07 -17.79
CA LYS A 2 -0.63 -18.93 -16.87
C LYS A 2 0.56 -17.95 -16.75
N ILE A 3 1.80 -18.43 -16.79
CA ILE A 3 3.02 -17.59 -16.68
C ILE A 3 3.21 -16.67 -17.90
N ILE A 4 2.86 -17.16 -19.09
CA ILE A 4 2.95 -16.38 -20.35
C ILE A 4 1.89 -15.28 -20.35
N ILE A 5 0.67 -15.56 -19.88
CA ILE A 5 -0.42 -14.57 -19.76
C ILE A 5 -0.08 -13.46 -18.75
N ARG A 6 0.64 -13.78 -17.65
CA ARG A 6 1.09 -12.80 -16.65
C ARG A 6 2.07 -11.78 -17.24
N LYS A 7 3.12 -12.26 -17.92
CA LYS A 7 4.07 -11.38 -18.64
C LYS A 7 3.41 -10.61 -19.79
N PHE A 8 2.39 -11.19 -20.43
CA PHE A 8 1.62 -10.50 -21.48
C PHE A 8 0.76 -9.35 -20.93
N LYS A 9 0.14 -9.49 -19.74
CA LYS A 9 -0.67 -8.41 -19.13
C LYS A 9 0.18 -7.21 -18.70
N GLU A 10 1.35 -7.44 -18.11
CA GLU A 10 2.32 -6.39 -17.74
C GLU A 10 2.81 -5.60 -18.98
N TYR A 11 2.81 -6.23 -20.17
CA TYR A 11 3.21 -5.59 -21.43
C TYR A 11 2.12 -4.71 -22.06
N PHE A 12 0.85 -4.86 -21.65
CA PHE A 12 -0.29 -4.11 -22.22
C PHE A 12 -0.95 -3.15 -21.24
N TRP A 13 -0.70 -3.29 -19.94
CA TRP A 13 -1.39 -2.52 -18.91
C TRP A 13 -0.39 -2.07 -17.87
N LYS A 14 -0.32 -0.76 -17.68
CA LYS A 14 0.46 -0.13 -16.63
C LYS A 14 -0.45 0.13 -15.44
N GLU A 15 -0.07 -0.32 -14.26
CA GLU A 15 -0.78 0.01 -13.03
C GLU A 15 -0.56 1.49 -12.69
N GLN A 16 -1.64 2.18 -12.34
CA GLN A 16 -1.58 3.51 -11.74
C GLN A 16 -2.33 3.46 -10.41
N TRP A 17 -1.58 3.68 -9.33
CA TRP A 17 -2.10 3.84 -7.99
C TRP A 17 -2.38 5.32 -7.69
N ASN A 18 -3.39 5.56 -6.88
CA ASN A 18 -3.67 6.88 -6.32
C ASN A 18 -4.24 6.73 -4.91
N ILE A 19 -4.13 7.81 -4.14
CA ILE A 19 -4.61 7.88 -2.77
C ILE A 19 -5.94 8.62 -2.74
N ALA A 20 -6.91 8.01 -2.10
CA ALA A 20 -8.16 8.65 -1.71
C ALA A 20 -8.16 8.93 -0.21
N ILE A 21 -8.74 10.06 0.17
CA ILE A 21 -8.98 10.41 1.58
C ILE A 21 -10.43 10.77 1.80
N PHE A 22 -10.94 10.48 2.99
CA PHE A 22 -12.25 10.94 3.43
C PHE A 22 -12.22 11.31 4.91
N ARG A 23 -13.13 12.21 5.30
CA ARG A 23 -13.36 12.59 6.70
C ARG A 23 -14.18 11.52 7.40
N GLY A 24 -13.67 10.98 8.49
CA GLY A 24 -14.33 9.94 9.25
C GLY A 24 -13.36 9.10 10.05
N LYS A 25 -13.90 8.07 10.71
CA LYS A 25 -13.13 7.11 11.48
C LYS A 25 -12.95 5.82 10.69
N ILE A 26 -11.94 5.04 11.04
CA ILE A 26 -11.74 3.72 10.44
C ILE A 26 -12.95 2.80 10.63
N SER A 27 -13.73 2.98 11.71
CA SER A 27 -15.00 2.26 11.90
C SER A 27 -16.02 2.54 10.79
N ASP A 28 -16.04 3.74 10.23
CA ASP A 28 -16.96 4.10 9.16
C ASP A 28 -16.62 3.36 7.86
N PHE A 29 -15.33 3.14 7.61
CA PHE A 29 -14.86 2.26 6.55
C PHE A 29 -15.28 0.82 6.79
N VAL A 30 -14.97 0.28 7.98
CA VAL A 30 -15.23 -1.12 8.35
C VAL A 30 -16.73 -1.45 8.32
N GLU A 31 -17.59 -0.47 8.63
CA GLU A 31 -19.05 -0.64 8.63
C GLU A 31 -19.70 -0.34 7.27
N GLY A 32 -18.90 -0.10 6.22
CA GLY A 32 -19.38 0.13 4.86
C GLY A 32 -20.19 1.43 4.71
N LYS A 33 -19.96 2.41 5.58
CA LYS A 33 -20.66 3.71 5.54
C LYS A 33 -20.12 4.66 4.48
N ILE A 34 -18.92 4.38 3.99
CA ILE A 34 -18.21 5.21 3.01
C ILE A 34 -18.62 4.81 1.59
N LYS A 35 -19.06 5.79 0.82
CA LYS A 35 -19.41 5.62 -0.59
C LYS A 35 -18.33 6.26 -1.46
N GLU A 36 -18.30 5.86 -2.73
CA GLU A 36 -17.36 6.41 -3.72
C GLU A 36 -17.36 7.94 -3.77
N LYS A 37 -18.53 8.56 -3.67
CA LYS A 37 -18.69 10.02 -3.68
C LYS A 37 -18.06 10.75 -2.49
N ASP A 38 -17.73 10.00 -1.43
CA ASP A 38 -17.14 10.54 -0.21
C ASP A 38 -15.59 10.50 -0.28
N LEU A 39 -15.03 9.86 -1.31
CA LEU A 39 -13.59 9.74 -1.56
C LEU A 39 -13.06 10.96 -2.32
N ASN A 40 -12.00 11.57 -1.80
CA ASN A 40 -11.27 12.67 -2.45
C ASN A 40 -9.93 12.13 -2.96
N TRP A 41 -9.78 12.02 -4.28
CA TRP A 41 -8.56 11.54 -4.93
C TRP A 41 -7.50 12.67 -5.00
N LEU A 42 -6.33 12.45 -4.39
CA LEU A 42 -5.39 13.54 -4.09
C LEU A 42 -4.35 13.80 -5.18
N PHE A 43 -3.88 12.77 -5.89
CA PHE A 43 -2.70 12.87 -6.77
C PHE A 43 -2.97 12.43 -8.21
N SER A 44 -4.20 12.67 -8.70
CA SER A 44 -4.65 12.25 -10.03
C SER A 44 -3.81 12.82 -11.19
N ASP A 45 -3.11 13.94 -10.97
CA ASP A 45 -2.28 14.61 -11.97
C ASP A 45 -0.86 14.03 -12.11
N TYR A 46 -0.47 13.05 -11.30
CA TYR A 46 0.85 12.42 -11.35
C TYR A 46 0.94 11.50 -12.57
N LYS A 47 1.52 12.01 -13.67
CA LYS A 47 1.61 11.29 -14.96
C LYS A 47 2.81 10.35 -15.06
N ASN A 48 3.93 10.71 -14.41
CA ASN A 48 5.21 10.01 -14.48
C ASN A 48 5.56 9.23 -13.22
N SER A 49 4.63 9.18 -12.27
CA SER A 49 4.69 8.40 -11.04
C SER A 49 3.30 7.90 -10.65
N PHE A 50 3.22 7.05 -9.63
CA PHE A 50 1.99 6.82 -8.88
C PHE A 50 2.22 7.10 -7.40
N CYS A 51 1.12 7.29 -6.66
CA CYS A 51 1.14 7.47 -5.21
C CYS A 51 0.40 6.31 -4.54
N ALA A 52 1.01 5.70 -3.52
CA ALA A 52 0.51 4.52 -2.82
C ALA A 52 0.95 4.52 -1.35
N ASP A 53 0.50 3.52 -0.58
CA ASP A 53 0.87 3.30 0.82
C ASP A 53 0.65 4.55 1.71
N PRO A 54 -0.59 5.06 1.81
CA PRO A 54 -0.86 6.23 2.64
C PRO A 54 -0.76 5.92 4.14
N PHE A 55 -0.04 6.76 4.87
CA PHE A 55 0.00 6.76 6.34
C PHE A 55 -0.27 8.15 6.90
N LEU A 56 -1.32 8.24 7.74
CA LEU A 56 -1.72 9.48 8.37
C LEU A 56 -1.10 9.62 9.77
N ILE A 57 -0.70 10.84 10.13
CA ILE A 57 -0.30 11.20 11.49
C ILE A 57 -0.74 12.61 11.82
N GLU A 58 -1.18 12.83 13.05
CA GLU A 58 -1.54 14.15 13.55
C GLU A 58 -0.44 14.77 14.39
N LYS A 59 -0.14 16.05 14.17
CA LYS A 59 0.83 16.80 14.93
C LYS A 59 0.40 18.26 15.03
N ASN A 60 0.28 18.76 16.26
CA ASN A 60 -0.06 20.15 16.57
C ASN A 60 -1.36 20.64 15.88
N GLY A 61 -2.37 19.78 15.75
CA GLY A 61 -3.66 20.10 15.13
C GLY A 61 -3.76 19.83 13.63
N SER A 62 -2.61 19.74 12.94
CA SER A 62 -2.50 19.39 11.52
C SER A 62 -2.47 17.87 11.30
N THR A 63 -2.97 17.43 10.15
CA THR A 63 -2.87 16.05 9.68
C THR A 63 -1.90 15.97 8.52
N PHE A 64 -0.90 15.10 8.64
CA PHE A 64 0.10 14.85 7.60
C PHE A 64 -0.15 13.48 6.98
N LEU A 65 -0.08 13.41 5.66
CA LEU A 65 -0.14 12.20 4.86
C LEU A 65 1.26 11.89 4.33
N PHE A 66 1.86 10.83 4.83
CA PHE A 66 3.07 10.24 4.25
C PHE A 66 2.66 9.16 3.24
N PHE A 67 3.39 9.06 2.13
CA PHE A 67 3.07 8.10 1.09
C PHE A 67 4.28 7.76 0.23
N GLU A 68 4.23 6.64 -0.47
CA GLU A 68 5.19 6.31 -1.52
C GLU A 68 4.83 7.09 -2.80
N GLU A 69 5.83 7.75 -3.40
CA GLU A 69 5.81 8.08 -4.83
C GLU A 69 6.75 7.13 -5.57
N PHE A 70 6.21 6.36 -6.51
CA PHE A 70 7.00 5.50 -7.38
C PHE A 70 7.21 6.13 -8.76
N GLU A 71 8.45 6.52 -9.09
CA GLU A 71 8.78 7.12 -10.37
C GLU A 71 9.01 6.04 -11.45
N TYR A 72 8.17 5.98 -12.48
CA TYR A 72 8.23 4.90 -13.48
C TYR A 72 9.55 4.83 -14.25
N LYS A 73 10.15 5.99 -14.55
CA LYS A 73 11.39 6.04 -15.34
C LYS A 73 12.57 5.47 -14.58
N LYS A 74 12.64 5.72 -13.27
CA LYS A 74 13.69 5.23 -12.38
C LYS A 74 13.38 3.87 -11.76
N GLN A 75 12.12 3.43 -11.82
CA GLN A 75 11.62 2.21 -11.16
C GLN A 75 11.96 2.21 -9.67
N LYS A 76 11.67 3.33 -9.01
CA LYS A 76 12.10 3.59 -7.64
C LYS A 76 11.03 4.37 -6.88
N GLY A 77 10.70 3.87 -5.70
CA GLY A 77 9.92 4.53 -4.67
C GLY A 77 10.76 5.47 -3.82
N ARG A 78 10.15 6.60 -3.44
CA ARG A 78 10.61 7.50 -2.38
C ARG A 78 9.42 7.90 -1.51
N ILE A 79 9.69 8.38 -0.29
CA ILE A 79 8.63 8.80 0.62
C ILE A 79 8.40 10.30 0.48
N MET A 80 7.15 10.63 0.20
CA MET A 80 6.63 11.98 0.11
C MET A 80 5.75 12.29 1.34
N VAL A 81 5.51 13.58 1.56
CA VAL A 81 4.58 14.06 2.57
C VAL A 81 3.80 15.27 2.07
N SER A 82 2.51 15.31 2.40
CA SER A 82 1.64 16.49 2.26
C SER A 82 0.89 16.73 3.56
N GLU A 83 0.52 17.99 3.83
CA GLU A 83 -0.50 18.31 4.82
C GLU A 83 -1.89 18.13 4.19
N ILE A 84 -2.83 17.58 4.94
CA ILE A 84 -4.23 17.48 4.54
C ILE A 84 -4.96 18.74 4.98
N LEU A 85 -5.57 19.41 4.01
CA LEU A 85 -6.26 20.68 4.16
C LEU A 85 -7.74 20.53 3.80
N GLU A 86 -8.53 21.47 4.31
CA GLU A 86 -9.96 21.57 4.03
C GLU A 86 -10.28 23.04 3.75
N ASP A 87 -11.03 23.30 2.68
CA ASP A 87 -11.50 24.65 2.38
C ASP A 87 -12.83 24.99 3.07
N GLU A 88 -13.31 26.21 2.90
CA GLU A 88 -14.57 26.68 3.51
C GLU A 88 -15.80 25.89 3.04
N SER A 89 -15.72 25.20 1.90
CA SER A 89 -16.80 24.34 1.38
C SER A 89 -16.78 22.92 1.96
N GLY A 90 -15.72 22.56 2.70
CA GLY A 90 -15.49 21.21 3.21
C GLY A 90 -14.79 20.30 2.20
N ALA A 91 -14.25 20.83 1.10
CA ALA A 91 -13.48 20.04 0.15
C ALA A 91 -12.11 19.69 0.75
N ILE A 92 -11.76 18.41 0.72
CA ILE A 92 -10.50 17.91 1.28
C ILE A 92 -9.46 17.80 0.16
N PHE A 93 -8.27 18.35 0.39
CA PHE A 93 -7.17 18.30 -0.56
C PHE A 93 -5.82 18.19 0.16
N ALA A 94 -4.78 17.88 -0.60
CA ALA A 94 -3.41 17.80 -0.11
C ALA A 94 -2.65 19.08 -0.49
N SER A 95 -1.81 19.57 0.42
CA SER A 95 -0.78 20.56 0.08
C SER A 95 0.17 20.02 -0.99
N GLU A 96 0.99 20.92 -1.55
CA GLU A 96 2.13 20.50 -2.39
C GLU A 96 2.96 19.42 -1.67
N ALA A 97 3.19 18.31 -2.38
CA ALA A 97 3.93 17.18 -1.85
C ALA A 97 5.43 17.49 -1.79
N LYS A 98 6.05 17.16 -0.67
CA LYS A 98 7.48 17.36 -0.43
C LYS A 98 8.15 16.02 -0.17
N VAL A 99 9.42 15.90 -0.54
CA VAL A 99 10.21 14.70 -0.24
C VAL A 99 10.47 14.66 1.27
N ALA A 100 10.05 13.58 1.93
CA ALA A 100 10.35 13.31 3.33
C ALA A 100 11.56 12.39 3.48
N LEU A 101 11.70 11.38 2.60
CA LEU A 101 12.83 10.47 2.63
C LEU A 101 13.14 9.92 1.23
N ASP A 102 14.37 10.12 0.77
CA ASP A 102 14.86 9.63 -0.52
C ASP A 102 16.25 9.01 -0.32
N HIS A 103 16.36 7.72 -0.64
CA HIS A 103 17.63 6.97 -0.61
C HIS A 103 18.01 6.53 -2.02
N ASP A 104 19.26 6.16 -2.28
CA ASP A 104 19.64 5.62 -3.59
C ASP A 104 18.81 4.39 -4.00
N ASN A 105 18.40 3.56 -3.03
CA ASN A 105 17.55 2.40 -3.22
C ASN A 105 16.05 2.74 -3.03
N HIS A 106 15.19 1.86 -3.54
CA HIS A 106 13.74 1.90 -3.31
C HIS A 106 13.39 1.98 -1.81
N ILE A 107 12.45 2.86 -1.48
CA ILE A 107 11.87 3.01 -0.14
C ILE A 107 10.38 3.34 -0.25
N SER A 108 9.56 2.61 0.50
CA SER A 108 8.08 2.69 0.45
C SER A 108 7.48 2.44 1.85
N TYR A 109 6.16 2.27 1.93
CA TYR A 109 5.45 1.89 3.15
C TYR A 109 5.81 2.73 4.40
N PRO A 110 5.57 4.05 4.40
CA PRO A 110 6.06 4.95 5.43
C PRO A 110 5.25 4.87 6.73
N PHE A 111 5.31 3.75 7.45
CA PHE A 111 4.62 3.58 8.72
C PHE A 111 5.11 4.62 9.75
N VAL A 112 4.33 5.68 9.96
CA VAL A 112 4.64 6.80 10.88
C VAL A 112 3.87 6.70 12.18
N PHE A 113 4.53 7.03 13.30
CA PHE A 113 3.90 6.98 14.63
C PHE A 113 4.60 7.92 15.62
N SER A 114 3.87 8.29 16.68
CA SER A 114 4.41 9.04 17.81
C SER A 114 4.82 8.10 18.95
N TYR A 115 5.99 8.35 19.55
CA TYR A 115 6.45 7.65 20.74
C TYR A 115 7.36 8.56 21.57
N ASP A 116 7.13 8.64 22.88
CA ASP A 116 7.95 9.43 23.81
C ASP A 116 8.17 10.89 23.35
N GLY A 117 7.08 11.57 22.95
CA GLY A 117 7.09 12.95 22.47
C GLY A 117 7.79 13.18 21.11
N LYS A 118 8.34 12.14 20.49
CA LYS A 118 9.02 12.17 19.19
C LYS A 118 8.18 11.47 18.13
N ILE A 119 8.49 11.76 16.87
CA ILE A 119 7.87 11.11 15.71
C ILE A 119 8.90 10.19 15.06
N PHE A 120 8.45 8.98 14.77
CA PHE A 120 9.23 7.94 14.12
C PHE A 120 8.54 7.46 12.85
N MET A 121 9.36 6.86 11.98
CA MET A 121 8.93 6.20 10.75
C MET A 121 9.63 4.85 10.64
N LEU A 122 8.90 3.82 10.24
CA LEU A 122 9.40 2.48 9.98
C LEU A 122 9.15 2.14 8.50
N PRO A 123 9.88 2.77 7.57
CA PRO A 123 9.68 2.56 6.14
C PRO A 123 10.15 1.17 5.71
N GLU A 124 9.67 0.69 4.56
CA GLU A 124 10.23 -0.54 3.98
C GLU A 124 11.68 -0.31 3.52
N THR A 125 12.60 -1.08 4.11
CA THR A 125 14.02 -1.08 3.77
C THR A 125 14.54 -2.47 3.38
N SER A 126 13.65 -3.30 2.80
CA SER A 126 13.91 -4.69 2.38
C SER A 126 15.18 -4.82 1.51
N SER A 127 15.41 -3.88 0.59
CA SER A 127 16.60 -3.79 -0.28
C SER A 127 17.93 -3.71 0.49
N LYS A 128 17.91 -3.13 1.70
CA LYS A 128 19.07 -3.04 2.61
C LYS A 128 19.16 -4.21 3.58
N LYS A 129 18.26 -5.20 3.49
CA LYS A 129 18.16 -6.38 4.38
C LYS A 129 18.09 -5.98 5.86
N GLU A 130 17.36 -4.91 6.14
CA GLU A 130 17.16 -4.40 7.49
C GLU A 130 15.70 -3.96 7.67
N VAL A 131 15.22 -3.99 8.92
CA VAL A 131 14.05 -3.24 9.37
C VAL A 131 14.57 -2.07 10.21
N ALA A 132 14.53 -0.86 9.66
CA ALA A 132 15.19 0.31 10.23
C ALA A 132 14.18 1.37 10.69
N LEU A 133 14.34 1.83 11.92
CA LEU A 133 13.59 2.90 12.54
C LEU A 133 14.25 4.25 12.24
N TYR A 134 13.48 5.20 11.73
CA TYR A 134 13.87 6.58 11.48
C TYR A 134 13.18 7.49 12.48
N ARG A 135 13.86 8.55 12.89
CA ARG A 135 13.31 9.58 13.78
C ARG A 135 13.34 10.92 13.07
N ALA A 136 12.25 11.68 13.18
CA ALA A 136 12.22 13.05 12.71
C ALA A 136 13.20 13.91 13.51
N THR A 137 14.06 14.65 12.82
CA THR A 137 14.91 15.71 13.40
C THR A 137 14.26 17.08 13.21
N ASN A 138 13.56 17.26 12.10
CA ASN A 138 12.76 18.44 11.79
C ASN A 138 11.50 17.98 11.05
N PHE A 139 10.43 17.70 11.80
CA PHE A 139 9.20 17.15 11.25
C PHE A 139 8.47 18.20 10.38
N PRO A 140 7.94 17.84 9.19
CA PRO A 140 7.84 16.48 8.63
C PRO A 140 8.94 16.09 7.64
N LEU A 141 9.95 16.93 7.40
CA LEU A 141 10.82 16.83 6.22
C LEU A 141 12.19 16.21 6.48
N GLU A 142 12.74 16.29 7.69
CA GLU A 142 14.07 15.75 7.98
C GLU A 142 13.99 14.56 8.94
N TRP A 143 14.63 13.49 8.51
CA TRP A 143 14.64 12.21 9.19
C TRP A 143 16.07 11.67 9.26
N LYS A 144 16.37 11.00 10.37
CA LYS A 144 17.62 10.23 10.50
C LYS A 144 17.32 8.80 10.88
N LYS A 145 18.13 7.87 10.36
CA LYS A 145 18.10 6.48 10.84
C LYS A 145 18.50 6.47 12.32
N GLU A 146 17.55 6.13 13.18
CA GLU A 146 17.76 6.08 14.63
C GLU A 146 18.34 4.72 15.04
N LYS A 147 17.80 3.62 14.48
CA LYS A 147 18.22 2.27 14.85
C LYS A 147 17.84 1.23 13.79
N VAL A 148 18.69 0.24 13.57
CA VAL A 148 18.30 -1.01 12.91
C VAL A 148 17.67 -1.93 13.95
N LEU A 149 16.36 -2.19 13.83
CA LEU A 149 15.60 -3.02 14.78
C LEU A 149 15.85 -4.50 14.53
N ILE A 150 15.88 -4.90 13.26
CA ILE A 150 16.15 -6.27 12.81
C ILE A 150 17.17 -6.18 11.68
N ASN A 151 18.30 -6.86 11.82
CA ASN A 151 19.39 -6.88 10.84
C ASN A 151 19.38 -8.20 10.04
N ASN A 152 19.95 -8.20 8.83
CA ASN A 152 20.01 -9.34 7.92
C ASN A 152 18.65 -9.97 7.54
N PHE A 153 17.59 -9.16 7.59
CA PHE A 153 16.20 -9.55 7.33
C PHE A 153 15.57 -8.56 6.33
N ALA A 154 15.10 -9.07 5.19
CA ALA A 154 14.50 -8.26 4.13
C ALA A 154 12.99 -8.13 4.39
N GLY A 155 12.63 -7.39 5.44
CA GLY A 155 11.25 -7.18 5.86
C GLY A 155 10.50 -6.25 4.91
N ILE A 156 9.33 -6.70 4.44
CA ILE A 156 8.42 -5.98 3.56
C ILE A 156 7.21 -5.49 4.36
N ASP A 157 6.78 -4.26 4.09
CA ASP A 157 5.64 -3.59 4.74
C ASP A 157 5.66 -3.68 6.28
N ALA A 158 6.82 -3.40 6.89
CA ALA A 158 6.99 -3.55 8.34
C ALA A 158 6.08 -2.62 9.14
N THR A 159 5.18 -3.21 9.93
CA THR A 159 4.17 -2.51 10.72
C THR A 159 4.37 -2.77 12.21
N LEU A 160 4.45 -1.71 13.01
CA LEU A 160 4.65 -1.78 14.45
C LEU A 160 3.30 -1.77 15.18
N HIS A 161 3.19 -2.52 16.27
CA HIS A 161 2.06 -2.46 17.19
C HIS A 161 2.54 -2.63 18.63
N PHE A 162 1.95 -1.89 19.57
CA PHE A 162 2.20 -2.05 21.00
C PHE A 162 0.94 -2.57 21.69
N SER A 163 1.06 -3.70 22.37
CA SER A 163 0.00 -4.23 23.24
C SER A 163 0.54 -5.23 24.24
N LYS A 164 -0.13 -5.32 25.39
CA LYS A 164 0.24 -6.22 26.51
C LYS A 164 1.71 -6.04 26.92
N ASP A 165 2.10 -4.77 27.11
CA ASP A 165 3.45 -4.34 27.52
C ASP A 165 4.58 -4.86 26.61
N ARG A 166 4.29 -4.93 25.32
CA ARG A 166 5.19 -5.50 24.33
C ARG A 166 5.03 -4.83 22.97
N TRP A 167 6.16 -4.65 22.32
CA TRP A 167 6.25 -4.22 20.93
C TRP A 167 6.24 -5.43 20.00
N TRP A 168 5.54 -5.29 18.89
CA TRP A 168 5.37 -6.30 17.84
C TRP A 168 5.66 -5.67 16.48
N ILE A 169 6.40 -6.37 15.62
CA ILE A 169 6.54 -6.02 14.20
C ILE A 169 5.91 -7.14 13.38
N PHE A 170 5.05 -6.75 12.44
CA PHE A 170 4.45 -7.62 11.44
C PHE A 170 4.99 -7.23 10.06
N CYS A 171 5.44 -8.20 9.27
CA CYS A 171 6.03 -7.98 7.95
C CYS A 171 6.08 -9.28 7.15
N SER A 172 6.21 -9.21 5.83
CA SER A 172 6.62 -10.37 5.01
C SER A 172 8.15 -10.47 4.99
N ASP A 173 8.71 -11.67 4.84
CA ASP A 173 10.12 -11.90 4.47
C ASP A 173 10.23 -12.06 2.95
N ASP A 174 10.94 -11.13 2.29
CA ASP A 174 11.18 -11.17 0.84
C ASP A 174 11.82 -12.50 0.40
N LYS A 175 12.64 -13.14 1.24
CA LYS A 175 13.28 -14.43 0.93
C LYS A 175 12.29 -15.58 0.77
N LEU A 176 11.12 -15.48 1.40
CA LEU A 176 10.05 -16.50 1.35
C LEU A 176 8.95 -16.13 0.34
N GLY A 177 9.10 -14.99 -0.37
CA GLY A 177 8.09 -14.43 -1.27
C GLY A 177 7.49 -13.14 -0.69
N CYS A 178 7.30 -12.12 -1.51
CA CYS A 178 6.94 -10.79 -1.02
C CYS A 178 5.49 -10.65 -0.53
N ASN A 179 4.59 -11.57 -0.91
CA ASN A 179 3.14 -11.42 -0.66
C ASN A 179 2.54 -12.58 0.14
N GLU A 180 3.23 -13.70 0.19
CA GLU A 180 2.66 -14.97 0.60
C GLU A 180 2.81 -15.24 2.09
N ASN A 181 3.74 -14.58 2.80
CA ASN A 181 4.07 -14.94 4.17
C ASN A 181 3.90 -13.78 5.16
N LEU A 182 3.71 -14.13 6.42
CA LEU A 182 3.69 -13.19 7.54
C LEU A 182 4.68 -13.66 8.60
N CYS A 183 5.64 -12.81 8.93
CA CYS A 183 6.55 -12.97 10.04
C CYS A 183 6.20 -11.99 11.17
N ILE A 184 6.40 -12.43 12.41
CA ILE A 184 6.23 -11.60 13.60
C ILE A 184 7.54 -11.55 14.38
N PHE A 185 7.88 -10.36 14.86
CA PHE A 185 8.96 -10.12 15.82
C PHE A 185 8.41 -9.41 17.04
N HIS A 186 9.08 -9.55 18.19
CA HIS A 186 8.67 -8.88 19.41
C HIS A 186 9.86 -8.40 20.26
N ALA A 187 9.62 -7.32 21.02
CA ALA A 187 10.59 -6.76 21.96
C ALA A 187 9.88 -6.20 23.20
N LYS A 188 10.58 -6.15 24.35
CA LYS A 188 10.06 -5.46 25.55
C LYS A 188 10.17 -3.93 25.44
N ASP A 189 11.15 -3.47 24.68
CA ASP A 189 11.48 -2.07 24.48
C ASP A 189 11.70 -1.84 22.98
N LEU A 190 11.21 -0.73 22.44
CA LEU A 190 11.30 -0.38 21.02
C LEU A 190 12.76 -0.36 20.53
N PHE A 191 13.66 0.19 21.33
CA PHE A 191 15.10 0.26 21.10
C PHE A 191 15.84 -0.95 21.68
N GLY A 192 15.13 -1.94 22.21
CA GLY A 192 15.69 -3.14 22.78
C GLY A 192 16.13 -4.19 21.75
N LYS A 193 16.24 -5.43 22.22
CA LYS A 193 16.53 -6.60 21.38
C LYS A 193 15.23 -7.20 20.86
N TRP A 194 15.10 -7.22 19.54
CA TRP A 194 13.98 -7.86 18.84
C TRP A 194 14.22 -9.36 18.68
N LYS A 195 13.15 -10.15 18.90
CA LYS A 195 13.16 -11.61 18.77
C LYS A 195 12.12 -12.04 17.75
N ALA A 196 12.51 -12.91 16.82
CA ALA A 196 11.58 -13.54 15.91
C ALA A 196 10.66 -14.52 16.66
N PHE A 197 9.43 -14.70 16.17
CA PHE A 197 8.62 -15.86 16.54
C PHE A 197 9.31 -17.13 16.07
N THR A 198 9.31 -18.16 16.91
CA THR A 198 9.85 -19.48 16.57
C THR A 198 9.06 -20.17 15.45
N GLN A 199 7.80 -19.77 15.27
CA GLN A 199 6.89 -20.29 14.24
C GLN A 199 6.94 -19.46 12.95
N ASN A 200 7.89 -18.52 12.79
CA ASN A 200 7.97 -17.73 11.56
C ASN A 200 8.25 -18.62 10.33
N PRO A 201 7.58 -18.38 9.19
CA PRO A 201 6.44 -17.48 9.04
C PRO A 201 5.20 -18.03 9.75
N VAL A 202 4.53 -17.20 10.56
CA VAL A 202 3.34 -17.60 11.33
C VAL A 202 2.13 -17.92 10.44
N LYS A 203 2.21 -17.53 9.16
CA LYS A 203 1.21 -17.80 8.14
C LYS A 203 1.85 -17.74 6.75
N SER A 204 1.35 -18.58 5.84
CA SER A 204 1.69 -18.54 4.41
C SER A 204 0.41 -18.66 3.56
N ASP A 205 -0.18 -17.52 3.17
CA ASP A 205 -1.33 -17.42 2.28
C ASP A 205 -1.27 -16.09 1.48
N ILE A 206 -1.15 -16.19 0.15
CA ILE A 206 -1.11 -15.03 -0.77
C ILE A 206 -2.35 -14.14 -0.68
N ARG A 207 -3.47 -14.67 -0.14
CA ARG A 207 -4.72 -13.95 -0.01
C ARG A 207 -4.82 -13.10 1.24
N ASN A 208 -3.90 -13.26 2.19
CA ASN A 208 -4.11 -12.71 3.53
C ASN A 208 -2.84 -12.40 4.34
N SER A 209 -1.62 -12.50 3.78
CA SER A 209 -0.41 -12.44 4.61
C SER A 209 0.23 -11.06 4.69
N ARG A 210 0.52 -10.45 3.55
CA ARG A 210 1.16 -9.13 3.47
C ARG A 210 0.34 -8.05 4.19
N MET A 211 1.02 -7.11 4.85
CA MET A 211 0.39 -6.05 5.62
C MET A 211 -0.34 -5.05 4.70
N ALA A 212 -1.47 -4.50 5.16
CA ALA A 212 -2.23 -3.48 4.42
C ALA A 212 -2.47 -2.22 5.26
N GLY A 213 -1.58 -1.93 6.20
CA GLY A 213 -1.58 -0.71 7.02
C GLY A 213 -1.51 -0.99 8.52
N PRO A 214 -1.72 0.03 9.37
CA PRO A 214 -1.66 -0.10 10.82
C PRO A 214 -2.71 -1.07 11.36
N LEU A 215 -2.37 -1.80 12.43
CA LEU A 215 -3.37 -2.50 13.23
C LEU A 215 -4.20 -1.48 14.00
N PHE A 216 -5.50 -1.73 14.12
CA PHE A 216 -6.43 -0.82 14.80
C PHE A 216 -7.43 -1.58 15.66
N PHE A 217 -8.07 -0.89 16.61
CA PHE A 217 -9.14 -1.46 17.41
C PHE A 217 -10.50 -1.14 16.81
N TRP A 218 -11.34 -2.17 16.64
CA TRP A 218 -12.75 -2.02 16.32
C TRP A 218 -13.58 -2.91 17.25
N LYS A 219 -14.61 -2.33 17.89
CA LYS A 219 -15.45 -3.03 18.89
C LYS A 219 -14.62 -3.78 19.95
N LYS A 220 -13.55 -3.15 20.44
CA LYS A 220 -12.56 -3.68 21.42
C LYS A 220 -11.74 -4.88 20.93
N GLN A 221 -11.79 -5.21 19.64
CA GLN A 221 -10.98 -6.26 19.03
C GLN A 221 -9.85 -5.65 18.22
N LEU A 222 -8.67 -6.26 18.29
CA LEU A 222 -7.52 -5.86 17.48
C LEU A 222 -7.70 -6.41 16.07
N ILE A 223 -7.66 -5.54 15.08
CA ILE A 223 -7.83 -5.87 13.67
C ILE A 223 -6.52 -5.63 12.93
N ARG A 224 -6.09 -6.63 12.16
CA ARG A 224 -4.94 -6.53 11.24
C ARG A 224 -5.44 -6.48 9.80
N PRO A 225 -5.27 -5.34 9.09
CA PRO A 225 -5.51 -5.29 7.67
C PRO A 225 -4.40 -6.04 6.92
N ALA A 226 -4.78 -6.82 5.91
CA ALA A 226 -3.88 -7.59 5.07
C ALA A 226 -4.27 -7.50 3.60
N GLN A 227 -3.31 -7.69 2.70
CA GLN A 227 -3.56 -7.69 1.28
C GLN A 227 -4.00 -9.08 0.82
N ASN A 228 -4.99 -9.12 -0.06
CA ASN A 228 -5.19 -10.23 -0.98
C ASN A 228 -4.42 -9.96 -2.27
N CYS A 229 -3.36 -10.72 -2.53
CA CYS A 229 -2.56 -10.61 -3.74
C CYS A 229 -2.84 -11.76 -4.74
N GLU A 230 -3.90 -12.55 -4.54
CA GLU A 230 -4.25 -13.64 -5.45
C GLU A 230 -4.69 -13.10 -6.81
N GLY A 231 -4.00 -13.52 -7.86
CA GLY A 231 -4.29 -13.15 -9.25
C GLY A 231 -3.79 -11.76 -9.66
N THR A 232 -3.83 -10.77 -8.76
CA THR A 232 -3.22 -9.45 -8.96
C THR A 232 -2.74 -8.86 -7.63
N TYR A 233 -1.63 -8.14 -7.65
CA TYR A 233 -1.08 -7.46 -6.47
C TYR A 233 -2.08 -6.42 -5.95
N GLY A 234 -2.36 -6.40 -4.65
CA GLY A 234 -3.29 -5.44 -4.06
C GLY A 234 -4.71 -5.53 -4.62
N LYS A 235 -5.27 -6.74 -4.71
CA LYS A 235 -6.62 -6.96 -5.25
C LYS A 235 -7.69 -6.36 -4.34
N GLU A 236 -7.56 -6.57 -3.03
CA GLU A 236 -8.52 -6.18 -1.99
C GLU A 236 -7.85 -6.29 -0.61
N ILE A 237 -8.45 -5.66 0.39
CA ILE A 237 -7.99 -5.71 1.78
C ILE A 237 -8.84 -6.70 2.57
N ILE A 238 -8.18 -7.61 3.30
CA ILE A 238 -8.79 -8.52 4.25
C ILE A 238 -8.59 -7.99 5.66
N LEU A 239 -9.66 -7.92 6.45
CA LEU A 239 -9.57 -7.58 7.87
C LEU A 239 -9.55 -8.86 8.70
N ASN A 240 -8.53 -8.98 9.54
CA ASN A 240 -8.36 -10.14 10.42
C ASN A 240 -8.52 -9.72 11.87
N LYS A 241 -9.46 -10.34 12.57
CA LYS A 241 -9.59 -10.25 14.02
C LYS A 241 -8.46 -11.07 14.66
N VAL A 242 -7.56 -10.41 15.36
CA VAL A 242 -6.47 -11.08 16.10
C VAL A 242 -7.07 -11.70 17.37
N GLU A 243 -7.18 -13.03 17.38
CA GLU A 243 -7.75 -13.81 18.49
C GLU A 243 -6.73 -13.99 19.62
N SER A 244 -5.48 -14.25 19.25
CA SER A 244 -4.37 -14.38 20.19
C SER A 244 -3.13 -13.68 19.65
N LEU A 245 -2.46 -12.98 20.55
CA LEU A 245 -1.15 -12.38 20.33
C LEU A 245 -0.38 -12.47 21.64
N SER A 246 0.61 -13.34 21.66
CA SER A 246 1.52 -13.59 22.78
C SER A 246 2.87 -14.07 22.25
N ILE A 247 3.89 -14.15 23.10
CA ILE A 247 5.22 -14.62 22.67
C ILE A 247 5.26 -16.10 22.25
N LYS A 248 4.17 -16.85 22.50
CA LYS A 248 4.07 -18.29 22.21
C LYS A 248 3.09 -18.62 21.09
N ASP A 249 2.18 -17.69 20.79
CA ASP A 249 1.02 -17.98 19.96
C ASP A 249 0.54 -16.72 19.25
N PHE A 250 0.16 -16.89 17.98
CA PHE A 250 -0.51 -15.90 17.16
C PHE A 250 -1.60 -16.59 16.37
N LYS A 251 -2.84 -16.11 16.52
CA LYS A 251 -3.99 -16.59 15.79
C LYS A 251 -4.87 -15.41 15.39
N GLU A 252 -5.38 -15.48 14.17
CA GLU A 252 -6.34 -14.52 13.66
C GLU A 252 -7.39 -15.22 12.80
N GLU A 253 -8.52 -14.55 12.64
CA GLU A 253 -9.65 -14.99 11.81
C GLU A 253 -10.03 -13.85 10.86
N SER A 254 -10.20 -14.16 9.57
CA SER A 254 -10.69 -13.18 8.60
C SER A 254 -12.17 -12.88 8.85
N ILE A 255 -12.51 -11.62 9.06
CA ILE A 255 -13.87 -11.18 9.42
C ILE A 255 -14.56 -10.34 8.34
N ALA A 256 -13.80 -9.75 7.42
CA ALA A 256 -14.33 -8.94 6.35
C ALA A 256 -13.34 -8.81 5.19
N THR A 257 -13.86 -8.50 4.01
CA THR A 257 -13.12 -8.19 2.79
C THR A 257 -13.60 -6.84 2.25
N PHE A 258 -12.66 -5.97 1.91
CA PHE A 258 -12.90 -4.67 1.30
C PHE A 258 -12.28 -4.64 -0.08
N ALA A 259 -13.13 -4.56 -1.09
CA ALA A 259 -12.74 -4.42 -2.47
C ALA A 259 -13.25 -3.09 -3.02
N THR A 260 -12.53 -2.54 -3.99
CA THR A 260 -12.96 -1.38 -4.75
C THR A 260 -14.22 -1.71 -5.57
N ASN A 261 -15.05 -0.71 -5.81
CA ASN A 261 -16.13 -0.85 -6.79
C ASN A 261 -15.51 -0.90 -8.19
N LYS A 262 -15.69 -2.00 -8.94
CA LYS A 262 -15.12 -2.12 -10.31
C LYS A 262 -15.57 -1.03 -11.29
N LYS A 263 -16.63 -0.29 -10.97
CA LYS A 263 -17.10 0.85 -11.76
C LYS A 263 -16.46 2.19 -11.37
N SER A 264 -15.71 2.24 -10.27
CA SER A 264 -14.99 3.45 -9.87
C SER A 264 -13.78 3.70 -10.77
N GLU A 265 -13.26 4.92 -10.69
CA GLU A 265 -12.06 5.31 -11.46
C GLU A 265 -10.88 4.40 -11.12
N TYR A 266 -10.70 4.08 -9.84
CA TYR A 266 -9.67 3.18 -9.33
C TYR A 266 -10.28 1.85 -8.85
N GLY A 267 -11.01 1.19 -9.75
CA GLY A 267 -11.79 0.00 -9.45
C GLY A 267 -11.04 -1.34 -9.44
N GLU A 268 -9.74 -1.36 -9.75
CA GLU A 268 -8.99 -2.58 -10.07
C GLU A 268 -8.22 -3.20 -8.89
N GLY A 269 -8.21 -2.52 -7.74
CA GLY A 269 -7.62 -3.04 -6.50
C GLY A 269 -7.32 -1.95 -5.48
N MET A 270 -7.02 -2.35 -4.24
CA MET A 270 -6.58 -1.53 -3.11
C MET A 270 -5.61 -2.34 -2.25
N HIS A 271 -4.64 -1.70 -1.59
CA HIS A 271 -3.65 -2.46 -0.82
C HIS A 271 -3.21 -1.85 0.51
N THR A 272 -3.47 -0.58 0.77
CA THR A 272 -3.18 0.03 2.06
C THR A 272 -4.35 0.88 2.56
N ILE A 273 -4.64 0.76 3.86
CA ILE A 273 -5.56 1.61 4.62
C ILE A 273 -4.86 2.16 5.86
N SER A 274 -5.01 3.45 6.11
CA SER A 274 -4.53 4.11 7.31
C SER A 274 -5.53 5.15 7.79
N ALA A 275 -5.52 5.44 9.09
CA ALA A 275 -6.45 6.38 9.70
C ALA A 275 -5.76 7.26 10.74
N SER A 276 -6.16 8.52 10.77
CA SER A 276 -5.99 9.40 11.94
C SER A 276 -7.30 9.50 12.73
N GLU A 277 -7.38 10.44 13.67
CA GLU A 277 -8.61 10.72 14.39
C GLU A 277 -9.68 11.36 13.49
N LYS A 278 -9.24 12.14 12.48
CA LYS A 278 -10.11 12.93 11.60
C LYS A 278 -10.35 12.29 10.23
N PHE A 279 -9.37 11.56 9.71
CA PHE A 279 -9.38 11.10 8.32
C PHE A 279 -9.01 9.64 8.20
N VAL A 280 -9.45 9.03 7.11
CA VAL A 280 -8.99 7.72 6.66
C VAL A 280 -8.49 7.89 5.24
N ALA A 281 -7.32 7.32 4.97
CA ALA A 281 -6.73 7.26 3.66
C ALA A 281 -6.66 5.81 3.19
N ILE A 282 -6.97 5.61 1.92
CA ILE A 282 -6.79 4.36 1.20
C ILE A 282 -6.02 4.64 -0.08
N ASP A 283 -5.38 3.64 -0.63
CA ASP A 283 -5.00 3.66 -2.04
C ASP A 283 -5.89 2.73 -2.86
N ALA A 284 -5.88 2.98 -4.16
CA ALA A 284 -6.49 2.10 -5.13
C ALA A 284 -5.83 2.22 -6.48
N LYS A 285 -5.99 1.20 -7.33
CA LYS A 285 -5.41 1.17 -8.67
C LYS A 285 -6.43 1.16 -9.79
N LYS A 286 -5.95 1.62 -10.94
CA LYS A 286 -6.53 1.36 -12.25
C LYS A 286 -5.47 0.83 -13.21
N PHE A 287 -5.91 0.14 -14.26
CA PHE A 287 -5.04 -0.23 -15.37
C PHE A 287 -5.09 0.83 -16.46
N LEU A 288 -3.96 1.46 -16.75
CA LEU A 288 -3.78 2.28 -17.94
C LEU A 288 -3.52 1.37 -19.13
N GLY A 289 -4.44 1.35 -20.09
CA GLY A 289 -4.23 0.64 -21.34
C GLY A 289 -3.05 1.23 -22.10
N ILE A 290 -2.08 0.40 -22.47
CA ILE A 290 -1.03 0.79 -23.42
C ILE A 290 -1.70 0.85 -24.78
N ARG A 291 -2.24 2.03 -25.12
CA ARG A 291 -2.67 2.34 -26.48
C ARG A 291 -1.43 2.63 -27.34
N LYS A 292 -0.56 1.64 -27.52
CA LYS A 292 0.55 1.67 -28.48
C LYS A 292 0.82 0.25 -28.98
N PHE A 293 0.35 -0.01 -30.20
CA PHE A 293 0.68 -1.15 -31.05
C PHE A 293 0.21 -2.55 -30.62
N LEU A 294 -1.09 -2.78 -30.58
CA LEU A 294 -1.64 -4.06 -31.05
C LEU A 294 -2.97 -3.84 -31.76
N ASP A 295 -2.90 -3.58 -33.07
CA ASP A 295 -3.81 -4.25 -33.99
C ASP A 295 -3.20 -4.45 -35.39
N PRO A 296 -2.23 -5.38 -35.57
CA PRO A 296 -1.84 -5.83 -36.90
C PRO A 296 -2.97 -6.61 -37.61
N TRP A 297 -4.05 -6.95 -36.91
CA TRP A 297 -5.12 -7.79 -37.41
C TRP A 297 -6.28 -6.99 -38.03
N ASN A 298 -6.59 -5.79 -37.53
CA ASN A 298 -7.54 -4.90 -38.18
C ASN A 298 -6.98 -4.16 -39.41
N SER A 299 -5.69 -3.84 -39.44
CA SER A 299 -5.06 -3.27 -40.64
C SER A 299 -4.98 -4.30 -41.78
N LYS A 300 -4.65 -5.56 -41.47
CA LYS A 300 -4.70 -6.66 -42.44
C LYS A 300 -6.11 -7.01 -42.88
N ARG A 301 -7.14 -6.95 -42.01
CA ARG A 301 -8.55 -7.15 -42.42
C ARG A 301 -9.07 -6.04 -43.34
N LYS A 302 -8.69 -4.78 -43.12
CA LYS A 302 -9.03 -3.67 -44.04
C LYS A 302 -8.32 -3.83 -45.40
N ALA A 303 -7.05 -4.22 -45.40
CA ALA A 303 -6.29 -4.47 -46.64
C ALA A 303 -6.77 -5.72 -47.40
N LEU A 304 -7.20 -6.78 -46.72
CA LEU A 304 -7.77 -7.98 -47.36
C LEU A 304 -9.16 -7.70 -47.94
N LYS A 305 -10.02 -6.94 -47.23
CA LYS A 305 -11.34 -6.56 -47.74
C LYS A 305 -11.27 -5.59 -48.92
N SER A 306 -10.26 -4.70 -48.99
CA SER A 306 -10.08 -3.83 -50.15
C SER A 306 -9.53 -4.60 -51.36
N LYS A 307 -8.59 -5.54 -51.16
CA LYS A 307 -8.08 -6.43 -52.24
C LYS A 307 -9.16 -7.37 -52.77
N MET A 308 -10.01 -7.95 -51.91
CA MET A 308 -11.10 -8.81 -52.38
C MET A 308 -12.16 -8.03 -53.17
N ARG A 309 -12.49 -6.78 -52.80
CA ARG A 309 -13.41 -5.95 -53.59
C ARG A 309 -12.87 -5.58 -54.98
N GLN A 310 -11.56 -5.39 -55.13
CA GLN A 310 -10.95 -5.12 -56.44
C GLN A 310 -10.86 -6.35 -57.36
N VAL A 311 -10.78 -7.55 -56.80
CA VAL A 311 -10.77 -8.81 -57.59
C VAL A 311 -12.18 -9.17 -58.09
N PHE A 312 -13.23 -8.85 -57.32
CA PHE A 312 -14.62 -9.11 -57.72
C PHE A 312 -15.24 -8.05 -58.65
N GLN A 313 -14.60 -6.88 -58.84
CA GLN A 313 -15.02 -5.85 -59.81
C GLN A 313 -14.30 -5.92 -61.15
N LYS A 314 -13.36 -6.87 -61.35
CA LYS A 314 -12.65 -7.07 -62.62
C LYS A 314 -13.06 -8.34 -63.37
N ASN A 315 -14.06 -9.08 -62.88
CA ASN A 315 -14.59 -10.29 -63.51
C ASN A 315 -16.13 -10.27 -63.64
N VAL A 316 -16.71 -9.10 -63.89
CA VAL A 316 -18.09 -8.94 -64.43
C VAL A 316 -18.02 -8.00 -65.61
#